data_AF-A0A9D7IXH1-F1
#
_entry.id   AF-A0A9D7IXH1-F1
#
_cell.length_a   1.000
_cell.length_b   1.000
_cell.length_c   1.000
_cell.angle_alpha   90.00
_cell.angle_beta   90.00
_cell.angle_gamma   90.00
#
_symmetry.space_group_name_H-M   'P 1'
#
loop_
_entity.id
_entity.type
_entity.pdbx_description
1 polymer ?
#
loop_
_entity_poly.entity_id
_entity_poly.type
_entity_poly.pdbx_seq_one_letter_code
_entity_poly.pdbx_strand_id
1 'polypeptide(L)'
;MRFQQQYIQRLRQDQINLQNARAYDYSGPNYRYSRGGRYYQTNQYGVDLIKQALNYGYEEGYRAGQADREDRARFSYQNSYAYEDATYGYNNYYIDLGEYRYYFREGFNRGYQDGYYSRFRYGTNANGAFSLLGTILNQIFNVRRY
;
A
#
# COMPACT_ATOMS: atom_id res chain seq x y z
N MET A 1 14.33 6.26 14.46
CA MET A 1 15.02 5.35 13.50
C MET A 1 15.16 6.04 12.14
N ARG A 2 16.18 5.71 11.34
CA ARG A 2 16.46 6.36 10.04
C ARG A 2 15.29 6.22 9.05
N PHE A 3 14.67 5.04 9.00
CA PHE A 3 13.50 4.79 8.14
C PHE A 3 12.32 5.74 8.42
N GLN A 4 11.97 5.96 9.69
CA GLN A 4 10.85 6.82 10.08
C GLN A 4 11.01 8.25 9.54
N GLN A 5 12.23 8.81 9.62
CA GLN A 5 12.51 10.14 9.09
C GLN A 5 12.33 10.19 7.57
N GLN A 6 12.77 9.16 6.86
CA GLN A 6 12.61 9.05 5.40
C GLN A 6 11.13 8.90 5.00
N TYR A 7 10.35 8.12 5.76
CA TYR A 7 8.91 7.99 5.53
C TYR A 7 8.18 9.32 5.70
N ILE A 8 8.49 10.08 6.77
CA ILE A 8 7.90 11.40 6.99
C ILE A 8 8.24 12.36 5.84
N GLN A 9 9.47 12.31 5.31
CA GLN A 9 9.84 13.12 4.15
C GLN A 9 9.04 12.73 2.90
N ARG A 10 8.87 11.42 2.63
CA ARG A 10 8.04 10.93 1.54
C ARG A 10 6.58 11.37 1.70
N LEU A 11 6.00 11.28 2.90
CA LEU A 11 4.66 11.78 3.19
C LEU A 11 4.51 13.27 2.91
N ARG A 12 5.48 14.11 3.32
CA ARG A 12 5.43 15.55 3.03
C ARG A 12 5.47 15.82 1.53
N GLN A 13 6.34 15.12 0.80
CA GLN A 13 6.43 15.26 -0.65
C GLN A 13 5.13 14.80 -1.35
N ASP A 14 4.55 13.71 -0.86
CA ASP A 14 3.27 13.18 -1.34
C ASP A 14 2.13 14.19 -1.16
N GLN A 15 2.04 14.86 -0.01
CA GLN A 15 1.06 15.93 0.20
C GLN A 15 1.20 17.09 -0.80
N ILE A 16 2.41 17.41 -1.25
CA ILE A 16 2.64 18.43 -2.28
C ILE A 16 2.16 17.91 -3.65
N ASN A 17 2.45 16.66 -3.96
CA ASN A 17 2.06 16.04 -5.23
C ASN A 17 0.53 15.91 -5.33
N LEU A 18 -0.12 15.54 -4.22
CA LEU A 18 -1.56 15.34 -4.13
C LEU A 18 -2.37 16.65 -4.18
N GLN A 19 -1.79 17.79 -3.81
CA GLN A 19 -2.44 19.10 -4.01
C GLN A 19 -2.76 19.39 -5.48
N ASN A 20 -2.01 18.79 -6.41
CA ASN A 20 -2.25 18.89 -7.85
C ASN A 20 -3.08 17.72 -8.41
N ALA A 21 -3.47 16.75 -7.56
CA ALA A 21 -4.27 15.61 -7.99
C ALA A 21 -5.69 16.07 -8.29
N ARG A 22 -6.07 16.00 -9.57
CA ARG A 22 -7.42 16.31 -10.03
C ARG A 22 -8.34 15.13 -9.76
N ALA A 23 -9.51 15.42 -9.19
CA ALA A 23 -10.62 14.48 -9.21
C ALA A 23 -11.05 14.27 -10.67
N TYR A 24 -11.11 13.02 -11.10
CA TYR A 24 -11.64 12.67 -12.41
C TYR A 24 -13.16 12.56 -12.34
N ASP A 25 -13.80 12.72 -13.49
CA ASP A 25 -15.24 12.66 -13.62
C ASP A 25 -15.75 11.30 -13.10
N TYR A 26 -16.65 11.36 -12.12
CA TYR A 26 -17.09 10.17 -11.39
C TYR A 26 -17.97 9.31 -12.29
N SER A 27 -17.41 8.20 -12.78
CA SER A 27 -18.20 7.12 -13.38
C SER A 27 -18.82 6.27 -12.26
N GLY A 28 -20.08 5.88 -12.43
CA GLY A 28 -20.80 5.03 -11.48
C GLY A 28 -20.07 3.70 -11.21
N PRO A 29 -20.40 3.01 -10.10
CA PRO A 29 -19.72 1.78 -9.72
C PRO A 29 -19.96 0.68 -10.76
N ASN A 30 -18.87 0.04 -11.20
CA ASN A 30 -18.85 -1.09 -12.13
C ASN A 30 -17.93 -2.24 -11.65
N TYR A 31 -17.37 -2.10 -10.45
CA TYR A 31 -16.58 -3.11 -9.78
C TYR A 31 -17.17 -3.43 -8.41
N ARG A 32 -17.05 -4.71 -8.02
CA ARG A 32 -17.39 -5.22 -6.70
C ARG A 32 -16.21 -6.00 -6.15
N TYR A 33 -15.98 -5.88 -4.86
CA TYR A 33 -14.96 -6.65 -4.14
C TYR A 33 -15.47 -7.05 -2.76
N SER A 34 -14.77 -7.97 -2.10
CA SER A 34 -15.15 -8.51 -0.79
C SER A 34 -14.00 -8.36 0.20
N ARG A 35 -14.29 -7.78 1.37
CA ARG A 35 -13.36 -7.65 2.49
C ARG A 35 -14.05 -8.07 3.77
N GLY A 36 -13.46 -9.01 4.52
CA GLY A 36 -14.01 -9.46 5.81
C GLY A 36 -15.44 -10.02 5.73
N GLY A 37 -15.81 -10.65 4.61
CA GLY A 37 -17.15 -11.18 4.36
C GLY A 37 -18.21 -10.13 3.98
N ARG A 38 -17.83 -8.85 3.87
CA ARG A 38 -18.69 -7.76 3.38
C ARG A 38 -18.34 -7.40 1.95
N TYR A 39 -19.36 -6.98 1.20
CA TYR A 39 -19.19 -6.55 -0.18
C TYR A 39 -19.18 -5.04 -0.29
N TYR A 40 -18.31 -4.57 -1.17
CA TYR A 40 -18.11 -3.16 -1.47
C TYR A 40 -18.14 -2.96 -2.98
N GLN A 41 -18.46 -1.75 -3.40
CA GLN A 41 -18.55 -1.37 -4.80
C GLN A 41 -17.71 -0.13 -5.05
N THR A 42 -17.12 -0.05 -6.24
CA THR A 42 -16.32 1.09 -6.68
C THR A 42 -16.31 1.17 -8.20
N ASN A 43 -15.76 2.24 -8.74
CA ASN A 43 -15.39 2.36 -10.15
C ASN A 43 -13.92 2.00 -10.38
N GLN A 44 -13.46 2.12 -11.63
CA GLN A 44 -12.08 1.88 -12.04
C GLN A 44 -11.07 2.68 -11.21
N TYR A 45 -11.34 3.94 -10.92
CA TYR A 45 -10.42 4.79 -10.17
C TYR A 45 -10.22 4.31 -8.73
N GLY A 46 -11.27 3.84 -8.06
CA GLY A 46 -11.10 3.23 -6.73
C GLY A 46 -10.41 1.85 -6.78
N VAL A 47 -10.58 1.09 -7.86
CA VAL A 47 -9.77 -0.13 -8.10
C VAL A 47 -8.29 0.22 -8.18
N ASP A 48 -7.95 1.24 -8.95
CA ASP A 48 -6.57 1.67 -9.14
C ASP A 48 -5.98 2.23 -7.84
N LEU A 49 -6.78 2.98 -7.06
CA LEU A 49 -6.38 3.47 -5.75
C LEU A 49 -6.10 2.35 -4.74
N ILE A 50 -6.91 1.28 -4.73
CA ILE A 50 -6.65 0.10 -3.88
C ILE A 50 -5.39 -0.64 -4.31
N LYS A 51 -5.18 -0.84 -5.61
CA LYS A 51 -3.95 -1.44 -6.14
C LYS A 51 -2.72 -0.61 -5.80
N GLN A 52 -2.84 0.72 -5.88
CA GLN A 52 -1.80 1.65 -5.47
C GLN A 52 -1.50 1.51 -3.98
N ALA A 53 -2.53 1.47 -3.11
CA ALA A 53 -2.36 1.28 -1.68
C ALA A 53 -1.57 0.00 -1.36
N LEU A 54 -1.93 -1.12 -1.99
CA LEU A 54 -1.24 -2.40 -1.85
C LEU A 54 0.24 -2.31 -2.25
N ASN A 55 0.54 -1.69 -3.39
CA ASN A 55 1.91 -1.58 -3.88
C ASN A 55 2.75 -0.60 -3.06
N TYR A 56 2.21 0.57 -2.71
CA TYR A 56 2.90 1.53 -1.83
C TYR A 56 3.13 0.96 -0.44
N GLY A 57 2.15 0.24 0.10
CA GLY A 57 2.30 -0.53 1.33
C GLY A 57 3.48 -1.48 1.23
N TYR A 58 3.51 -2.33 0.20
CA TYR A 58 4.59 -3.29 -0.02
C TYR A 58 5.96 -2.62 -0.13
N GLU A 59 6.06 -1.53 -0.88
CA GLU A 59 7.30 -0.81 -1.08
C GLU A 59 7.84 -0.20 0.22
N GLU A 60 6.98 0.49 0.98
CA GLU A 60 7.34 1.05 2.28
C GLU A 60 7.65 -0.03 3.32
N GLY A 61 6.91 -1.14 3.28
CA GLY A 61 7.17 -2.32 4.10
C GLY A 61 8.55 -2.88 3.81
N TYR A 62 8.90 -3.09 2.54
CA TYR A 62 10.20 -3.62 2.15
C TYR A 62 11.35 -2.73 2.65
N ARG A 63 11.23 -1.42 2.45
CA ARG A 63 12.19 -0.43 2.95
C ARG A 63 12.33 -0.48 4.48
N ALA A 64 11.21 -0.59 5.20
CA ALA A 64 11.20 -0.70 6.66
C ALA A 64 11.89 -1.98 7.14
N GLY A 65 11.51 -3.14 6.57
CA GLY A 65 12.09 -4.43 6.93
C GLY A 65 13.58 -4.49 6.64
N GLN A 66 14.02 -3.95 5.50
CA GLN A 66 15.44 -3.84 5.16
C GLN A 66 16.20 -2.97 6.17
N ALA A 67 15.67 -1.79 6.51
CA ALA A 67 16.29 -0.90 7.50
C ALA A 67 16.39 -1.55 8.88
N ASP A 68 15.31 -2.19 9.36
CA ASP A 68 15.31 -2.89 10.65
C ASP A 68 16.32 -4.04 10.66
N ARG A 69 16.48 -4.77 9.54
CA ARG A 69 17.51 -5.80 9.40
C ARG A 69 18.92 -5.21 9.49
N GLU A 70 19.17 -4.11 8.77
CA GLU A 70 20.46 -3.40 8.77
C GLU A 70 20.81 -2.86 10.17
N ASP A 71 19.82 -2.32 10.88
CA ASP A 71 19.94 -1.81 12.25
C ASP A 71 19.96 -2.94 13.31
N ARG A 72 19.85 -4.21 12.90
CA ARG A 72 19.75 -5.41 13.75
C ARG A 72 18.58 -5.36 14.74
N ALA A 73 17.51 -4.66 14.37
CA ALA A 73 16.26 -4.62 15.12
C ALA A 73 15.50 -5.94 15.00
N ARG A 74 14.64 -6.21 15.97
CA ARG A 74 13.76 -7.38 15.95
C ARG A 74 12.66 -7.20 14.89
N PHE A 75 12.25 -8.30 14.27
CA PHE A 75 11.11 -8.33 13.37
C PHE A 75 9.85 -7.80 14.08
N SER A 76 9.34 -6.65 13.62
CA SER A 76 8.27 -5.95 14.32
C SER A 76 7.52 -4.94 13.44
N TYR A 77 6.94 -5.39 12.33
CA TYR A 77 6.26 -4.50 11.38
C TYR A 77 5.13 -3.66 11.99
N GLN A 78 4.41 -4.18 13.01
CA GLN A 78 3.29 -3.48 13.64
C GLN A 78 3.71 -2.19 14.35
N ASN A 79 4.97 -2.12 14.81
CA ASN A 79 5.53 -0.96 15.50
C ASN A 79 6.13 0.07 14.52
N SER A 80 6.04 -0.17 13.21
CA SER A 80 6.50 0.80 12.22
C SER A 80 5.49 1.93 12.09
N TYR A 81 5.96 3.17 12.20
CA TYR A 81 5.11 4.35 12.02
C TYR A 81 4.40 4.36 10.66
N ALA A 82 5.03 3.83 9.60
CA ALA A 82 4.40 3.72 8.28
C ALA A 82 3.22 2.73 8.27
N TYR A 83 3.29 1.66 9.07
CA TYR A 83 2.19 0.70 9.23
C TYR A 83 1.04 1.29 10.06
N GLU A 84 1.36 2.03 11.12
CA GLU A 84 0.39 2.71 11.95
C GLU A 84 -0.35 3.79 11.17
N ASP A 85 0.39 4.69 10.51
CA ASP A 85 -0.14 5.77 9.68
C ASP A 85 -0.91 5.21 8.48
N ALA A 86 -0.21 4.48 7.59
CA ALA A 86 -0.75 3.84 6.39
C ALA A 86 -1.48 4.80 5.44
N THR A 87 -1.06 6.06 5.35
CA THR A 87 -1.72 7.09 4.53
C THR A 87 -0.94 7.54 3.30
N TYR A 88 0.29 7.06 3.12
CA TYR A 88 1.15 7.45 2.01
C TYR A 88 0.51 7.14 0.65
N GLY A 89 0.26 8.18 -0.16
CA GLY A 89 -0.37 8.08 -1.47
C GLY A 89 -1.90 8.06 -1.45
N TYR A 90 -2.54 8.34 -0.31
CA TYR A 90 -4.00 8.39 -0.21
C TYR A 90 -4.56 9.71 -0.76
N ASN A 91 -5.49 9.61 -1.71
CA ASN A 91 -6.33 10.71 -2.15
C ASN A 91 -7.80 10.40 -1.84
N ASN A 92 -8.53 11.37 -1.25
CA ASN A 92 -9.87 11.19 -0.67
C ASN A 92 -11.01 11.08 -1.70
N TYR A 93 -10.74 10.62 -2.93
CA TYR A 93 -11.68 10.80 -4.04
C TYR A 93 -12.53 9.57 -4.36
N TYR A 94 -12.05 8.35 -4.10
CA TYR A 94 -12.69 7.15 -4.66
C TYR A 94 -13.01 6.05 -3.65
N ILE A 95 -12.25 5.96 -2.55
CA ILE A 95 -12.48 5.02 -1.46
C ILE A 95 -12.24 5.75 -0.13
N ASP A 96 -12.82 5.25 0.96
CA ASP A 96 -12.57 5.82 2.28
C ASP A 96 -11.17 5.46 2.80
N LEU A 97 -10.70 6.29 3.74
CA LEU A 97 -9.39 6.13 4.36
C LEU A 97 -9.23 4.78 5.08
N GLY A 98 -10.30 4.22 5.64
CA GLY A 98 -10.26 2.92 6.32
C GLY A 98 -10.01 1.77 5.34
N GLU A 99 -10.65 1.82 4.17
CA GLU A 99 -10.38 0.90 3.05
C GLU A 99 -8.94 1.01 2.55
N TYR A 100 -8.47 2.24 2.32
CA TYR A 100 -7.09 2.48 1.88
C TYR A 100 -6.06 1.92 2.86
N ARG A 101 -6.17 2.28 4.15
CA ARG A 101 -5.24 1.85 5.21
C ARG A 101 -5.21 0.33 5.37
N TYR A 102 -6.36 -0.34 5.22
CA TYR A 102 -6.43 -1.80 5.27
C TYR A 102 -5.55 -2.43 4.20
N TYR A 103 -5.74 -2.03 2.94
CA TYR A 103 -4.98 -2.58 1.81
C TYR A 103 -3.52 -2.16 1.83
N PHE A 104 -3.22 -0.94 2.26
CA PHE A 104 -1.84 -0.50 2.49
C PHE A 104 -1.13 -1.41 3.51
N ARG A 105 -1.77 -1.71 4.65
CA ARG A 105 -1.20 -2.58 5.69
C ARG A 105 -1.02 -4.02 5.21
N GLU A 106 -1.92 -4.54 4.38
CA GLU A 106 -1.77 -5.85 3.75
C GLU A 106 -0.51 -5.91 2.86
N GLY A 107 -0.29 -4.87 2.05
CA GLY A 107 0.94 -4.71 1.28
C GLY A 107 2.17 -4.61 2.19
N PHE A 108 2.10 -3.74 3.19
CA PHE A 108 3.18 -3.44 4.11
C PHE A 108 3.69 -4.67 4.85
N ASN A 109 2.79 -5.48 5.42
CA ASN A 109 3.18 -6.70 6.12
C ASN A 109 4.02 -7.64 5.22
N ARG A 110 3.57 -7.84 3.98
CA ARG A 110 4.26 -8.70 3.00
C ARG A 110 5.60 -8.10 2.56
N GLY A 111 5.61 -6.79 2.29
CA GLY A 111 6.82 -6.05 1.94
C GLY A 111 7.85 -6.12 3.05
N TYR A 112 7.44 -5.86 4.30
CA TYR A 112 8.30 -5.92 5.47
C TYR A 112 8.90 -7.32 5.65
N GLN A 113 8.10 -8.37 5.49
CA GLN A 113 8.60 -9.73 5.54
C GLN A 113 9.66 -9.99 4.47
N ASP A 114 9.44 -9.53 3.25
CA ASP A 114 10.38 -9.70 2.14
C ASP A 114 11.68 -8.89 2.34
N GLY A 115 11.58 -7.63 2.76
CA GLY A 115 12.73 -6.77 3.04
C GLY A 115 13.56 -7.23 4.23
N TYR A 116 12.91 -7.65 5.34
CA TYR A 116 13.59 -8.12 6.53
C TYR A 116 14.37 -9.42 6.29
N TYR A 117 13.87 -10.30 5.41
CA TYR A 117 14.54 -11.56 5.06
C TYR A 117 15.32 -11.51 3.74
N SER A 118 15.49 -10.33 3.13
CA SER A 118 16.22 -10.15 1.86
C SER A 118 15.72 -11.05 0.72
N ARG A 119 14.40 -11.17 0.55
CA ARG A 119 13.79 -12.10 -0.42
C ARG A 119 12.60 -11.47 -1.12
N PHE A 120 12.10 -12.16 -2.14
CA PHE A 120 10.96 -11.75 -2.95
C PHE A 120 9.92 -12.87 -3.02
N ARG A 121 9.20 -13.10 -1.92
CA ARG A 121 8.16 -14.14 -1.84
C ARG A 121 6.81 -13.62 -2.33
N TYR A 122 6.48 -12.38 -1.99
CA TYR A 122 5.18 -11.78 -2.27
C TYR A 122 5.23 -10.69 -3.33
N GLY A 123 6.40 -10.16 -3.61
CA GLY A 123 6.59 -9.13 -4.62
C GLY A 123 7.79 -9.34 -5.50
N THR A 124 8.11 -8.29 -6.24
CA THR A 124 9.22 -8.24 -7.17
C THR A 124 9.97 -6.94 -7.01
N ASN A 125 11.20 -6.91 -7.49
CA ASN A 125 11.97 -5.70 -7.67
C ASN A 125 12.24 -5.52 -9.17
N ALA A 126 11.81 -4.40 -9.73
CA ALA A 126 12.13 -3.99 -11.08
C ALA A 126 12.91 -2.67 -11.02
N ASN A 127 14.21 -2.71 -11.28
CA ASN A 127 15.09 -1.52 -11.30
C ASN A 127 15.02 -0.65 -10.04
N GLY A 128 14.82 -1.25 -8.86
CA GLY A 128 14.69 -0.54 -7.58
C GLY A 128 13.26 -0.18 -7.18
N ALA A 129 12.27 -0.46 -8.03
CA ALA A 129 10.85 -0.33 -7.71
C ALA A 129 10.31 -1.65 -7.16
N PHE A 130 9.85 -1.64 -5.90
CA PHE A 130 9.27 -2.80 -5.23
C PHE A 130 7.75 -2.79 -5.38
N SER A 131 7.16 -3.92 -5.78
CA SER A 131 5.71 -4.06 -5.94
C SER A 131 5.25 -5.48 -5.64
N LEU A 132 3.95 -5.66 -5.32
CA LEU A 132 3.37 -6.99 -5.12
C LEU A 132 3.26 -7.74 -6.44
N LEU A 133 3.43 -9.05 -6.37
CA LEU A 133 3.09 -9.95 -7.48
C LEU A 133 1.61 -9.81 -7.81
N GLY A 134 1.27 -9.74 -9.09
CA GLY A 134 -0.11 -9.60 -9.55
C GLY A 134 -1.03 -10.72 -9.03
N THR A 135 -0.50 -11.93 -8.86
CA THR A 135 -1.23 -13.07 -8.26
C THR A 135 -1.59 -12.81 -6.80
N ILE A 136 -0.66 -12.30 -5.99
CA ILE A 136 -0.88 -11.97 -4.57
C ILE A 136 -1.83 -10.77 -4.44
N LEU A 137 -1.65 -9.75 -5.26
CA LEU A 137 -2.54 -8.59 -5.29
C LEU A 137 -3.98 -9.01 -5.58
N ASN A 138 -4.20 -9.86 -6.60
CA ASN A 138 -5.53 -10.35 -6.94
C ASN A 138 -6.13 -11.24 -5.85
N GLN A 139 -5.30 -12.04 -5.16
CA GLN A 139 -5.74 -12.85 -4.03
C GLN A 139 -6.23 -11.99 -2.85
N ILE A 140 -5.55 -10.87 -2.56
CA ILE A 140 -5.92 -9.96 -1.46
C ILE A 140 -7.15 -9.14 -1.82
N PHE A 141 -7.18 -8.55 -3.02
CA PHE A 141 -8.22 -7.59 -3.38
C PHE A 141 -9.50 -8.27 -3.91
N ASN A 142 -9.38 -9.40 -4.62
CA ASN A 142 -10.49 -10.19 -5.16
C ASN A 142 -11.61 -9.31 -5.78
N VAL A 143 -11.21 -8.42 -6.68
CA VAL A 143 -12.11 -7.51 -7.37
C VAL A 143 -12.67 -8.15 -8.63
N ARG A 144 -13.94 -7.88 -8.93
CA ARG A 144 -14.62 -8.35 -10.13
C ARG A 144 -15.41 -7.21 -10.75
N ARG A 145 -15.36 -7.11 -12.08
CA ARG A 145 -16.23 -6.23 -12.85
C ARG A 145 -17.61 -6.88 -12.99
N TYR A 146 -18.66 -6.07 -13.03
CA TYR A 146 -20.02 -6.51 -13.35
C TYR A 146 -20.67 -5.57 -14.38
#